data_AF-A0A7V5N5I5-F1
#
_entry.id   AF-A0A7V5N5I5-F1
#
_cell.length_a   1.000
_cell.length_b   1.000
_cell.length_c   1.000
_cell.angle_alpha   90.00
_cell.angle_beta   90.00
_cell.angle_gamma   90.00
#
_symmetry.space_group_name_H-M   'P 1'
#
loop_
_entity.id
_entity.type
_entity.pdbx_description
1 polymer ?
#
loop_
_entity_poly.entity_id
_entity_poly.type
_entity_poly.pdbx_seq_one_letter_code
_entity_poly.pdbx_strand_id
1 'polypeptide(L)' 'MRPNEVIIIGAGPAGIAAAIQLKRSGLNPAIFEKKKIGGLLNNANLVENYPGFPGG' A
#
# COMPACT_ATOMS: atom_id res chain seq x y z
N MET A 1 -10.50 -14.84 -14.40
CA MET A 1 -9.45 -14.59 -13.39
C MET A 1 -8.52 -15.79 -13.41
N ARG A 2 -7.23 -15.58 -13.67
CA ARG A 2 -6.24 -16.67 -13.66
C ARG A 2 -5.96 -17.07 -12.19
N PRO A 3 -5.55 -18.32 -11.91
CA PRO A 3 -5.40 -18.84 -10.54
C PRO A 3 -4.45 -18.06 -9.61
N ASN A 4 -3.64 -17.14 -10.14
CA ASN A 4 -2.61 -16.38 -9.41
C ASN A 4 -2.82 -14.86 -9.50
N GLU A 5 -4.02 -14.40 -9.87
CA GLU A 5 -4.34 -12.98 -9.90
C GLU A 5 -4.75 -12.50 -8.51
N VAL A 6 -4.03 -11.50 -7.99
CA VAL A 6 -4.35 -10.87 -6.71
C VAL A 6 -4.82 -9.44 -6.99
N ILE A 7 -5.99 -9.11 -6.45
CA ILE A 7 -6.54 -7.77 -6.50
C ILE A 7 -6.53 -7.21 -5.08
N ILE A 8 -5.98 -6.02 -4.92
CA ILE A 8 -5.94 -5.29 -3.65
C ILE A 8 -6.90 -4.10 -3.77
N ILE A 9 -7.83 -4.01 -2.83
CA ILE A 9 -8.77 -2.89 -2.74
C ILE A 9 -8.32 -1.98 -1.61
N GLY A 10 -7.92 -0.76 -1.97
CA GLY A 10 -7.36 0.25 -1.07
C GLY A 10 -5.85 0.41 -1.25
N ALA A 11 -5.40 1.62 -1.57
CA ALA A 11 -3.98 1.98 -1.67
C ALA A 11 -3.51 2.79 -0.45
N GLY A 12 -3.93 2.37 0.74
CA GLY A 12 -3.28 2.78 2.00
C GLY A 12 -1.96 2.05 2.23
N PRO A 13 -1.27 2.30 3.35
CA PRO A 13 0.01 1.67 3.66
C PRO A 13 -0.05 0.14 3.63
N ALA A 14 -1.12 -0.45 4.15
CA ALA A 14 -1.32 -1.90 4.14
C ALA A 14 -1.42 -2.48 2.72
N GLY A 15 -2.22 -1.86 1.85
CA GLY A 15 -2.39 -2.32 0.46
C GLY A 15 -1.12 -2.17 -0.37
N ILE A 16 -0.41 -1.04 -0.20
CA ILE A 16 0.88 -0.82 -0.87
C ILE A 16 1.92 -1.83 -0.38
N ALA A 17 2.02 -2.05 0.94
CA ALA A 17 2.96 -3.02 1.50
C ALA A 17 2.67 -4.45 1.01
N ALA A 18 1.40 -4.86 0.97
CA ALA A 18 0.99 -6.15 0.43
C ALA A 18 1.37 -6.28 -1.06
N ALA A 19 1.11 -5.24 -1.86
CA ALA A 19 1.47 -5.24 -3.28
C ALA A 19 2.97 -5.37 -3.51
N ILE A 20 3.78 -4.68 -2.71
CA ILE A 20 5.25 -4.80 -2.74
C ILE A 20 5.67 -6.24 -2.47
N GLN A 21 5.15 -6.87 -1.42
CA GLN A 21 5.51 -8.25 -1.08
C GLN A 21 5.07 -9.24 -2.17
N LEU A 22 3.84 -9.12 -2.69
CA LEU A 22 3.36 -9.96 -3.79
C LEU A 22 4.22 -9.79 -5.05
N LYS A 23 4.61 -8.56 -5.38
CA LYS A 23 5.52 -8.29 -6.51
C LYS A 23 6.89 -8.92 -6.31
N ARG A 24 7.43 -8.87 -5.09
CA ARG A 24 8.70 -9.55 -4.71
C ARG A 24 8.59 -11.08 -4.79
N SER A 25 7.41 -11.63 -4.56
CA SER A 25 7.12 -13.06 -4.73
C SER A 25 6.85 -13.48 -6.18
N GLY A 26 7.03 -12.59 -7.16
CA GLY A 26 6.85 -12.91 -8.59
C GLY A 26 5.42 -12.78 -9.11
N LEU A 27 4.49 -12.29 -8.30
CA LEU A 27 3.12 -12.01 -8.72
C LEU A 27 2.99 -10.60 -9.30
N ASN A 28 1.88 -10.33 -9.99
CA ASN A 28 1.60 -9.00 -10.53
C ASN A 28 0.24 -8.50 -10.04
N PRO A 29 0.15 -8.02 -8.77
CA PRO A 29 -1.11 -7.59 -8.21
C PRO A 29 -1.62 -6.30 -8.84
N ALA A 30 -2.93 -6.16 -8.95
CA ALA A 30 -3.58 -4.89 -9.29
C ALA A 30 -4.09 -4.23 -8.01
N ILE A 31 -3.83 -2.93 -7.85
CA ILE A 31 -4.35 -2.14 -6.72
C ILE A 31 -5.40 -1.16 -7.25
N PHE A 32 -6.56 -1.13 -6.60
CA PHE A 32 -7.60 -0.15 -6.88
C PHE A 32 -7.79 0.77 -5.67
N GLU A 33 -7.73 2.07 -5.90
CA GLU A 33 -8.00 3.10 -4.90
C GLU A 33 -9.06 4.06 -5.45
N LYS A 34 -10.04 4.39 -4.62
CA LYS A 34 -11.16 5.23 -5.03
C LYS A 34 -10.78 6.71 -5.02
N LYS A 35 -9.95 7.13 -4.06
CA LYS A 35 -9.56 8.53 -3.87
C LYS A 35 -8.10 8.74 -4.24
N LYS A 36 -7.24 8.86 -3.24
CA LYS A 36 -5.82 9.18 -3.38
C LYS A 36 -5.01 8.09 -2.68
N ILE A 37 -3.92 7.69 -3.33
CA ILE A 37 -2.92 6.77 -2.79
C ILE A 37 -2.38 7.33 -1.47
N GLY A 38 -2.17 6.46 -0.47
CA GLY A 38 -1.68 6.81 0.88
C GLY A 38 -2.73 6.61 1.97
N GLY A 39 -4.01 6.45 1.63
CA GLY A 39 -5.08 6.19 2.60
C GLY A 39 -5.21 7.31 3.64
N LEU A 40 -5.38 6.95 4.91
CA LEU A 40 -5.55 7.91 6.02
C LEU A 40 -4.32 8.79 6.26
N LEU A 41 -3.12 8.38 5.83
CA LEU A 41 -1.91 9.20 5.97
C LEU A 41 -2.02 10.52 5.22
N ASN A 42 -2.82 10.59 4.16
CA ASN A 42 -3.07 11.85 3.45
C ASN A 42 -3.77 12.92 4.32
N ASN A 43 -4.37 12.53 5.43
CA ASN A 43 -5.06 13.44 6.35
C ASN A 43 -4.17 13.81 7.54
N ALA A 44 -2.98 13.21 7.67
CA ALA A 44 -2.03 13.54 8.71
C ALA A 44 -1.16 14.72 8.26
N ASN A 45 -0.95 15.68 9.15
CA ASN A 45 0.00 16.78 8.90
C ASN A 45 1.44 16.31 9.05
N LEU A 46 1.71 15.44 10.03
CA LEU A 46 3.02 14.87 10.33
C LEU A 46 2.83 13.47 10.95
N VAL A 47 3.76 12.55 10.67
CA VAL A 47 3.78 11.19 11.23
C VAL A 47 5.10 10.97 11.96
N GLU A 48 5.13 11.25 13.26
CA GLU A 48 6.38 11.24 14.05
C GLU A 48 6.80 9.84 14.52
N ASN A 49 5.92 8.85 14.36
CA ASN A 49 6.08 7.52 14.95
C ASN A 49 6.26 6.41 13.91
N TYR A 50 6.67 6.73 12.68
CA TYR A 50 7.00 5.72 11.68
C TYR A 50 8.48 5.31 11.79
N PRO A 51 8.80 4.06 12.17
CA PRO A 51 10.18 3.63 12.36
C PRO A 51 11.03 3.83 11.08
N GLY A 52 12.26 4.30 11.26
CA GLY A 52 13.20 4.60 10.17
C GLY A 52 13.17 6.06 9.69
N PHE A 53 12.27 6.89 10.21
CA PHE A 53 12.18 8.32 9.90
C PHE A 53 12.33 9.15 11.20
N PRO A 54 13.58 9.46 11.62
CA PRO A 54 13.85 10.06 12.93
C PRO A 54 13.37 11.52 13.08
N GLY A 55 13.06 12.21 11.97
CA GLY A 55 12.50 13.57 11.99
C GLY A 55 10.97 13.61 11.91
N GLY A 56 10.32 12.45 11.79
CA GLY A 56 8.96 12.36 11.21
C GLY A 56 8.98 12.48 9.70
#